data_AF-A0AAD1BCP5-F1
#
_entry.id   AF-A0AAD1BCP5-F1
#
_cell.length_a   1.000
_cell.length_b   1.000
_cell.length_c   1.000
_cell.angle_alpha   90.00
_cell.angle_beta   90.00
_cell.angle_gamma   90.00
#
_symmetry.space_group_name_H-M   'P 1'
#
loop_
_entity.id
_entity.type
_entity.pdbx_description
1 polymer ?
#
loop_
_entity_poly.entity_id
_entity_poly.type
_entity_poly.pdbx_seq_one_letter_code
_entity_poly.pdbx_strand_id
1 'polypeptide(L)'
;MNDAVLPTEHTFDNLYREHRSWLESWLRRRLGNAWDAADLSQDTFLRVLGSAQPLAQLQEPRAYLLTVGKRLLINFHQRRSLEQAYLNALATLPEACVPSPEQRWIVLQALQALDELLDGLPHPVRRAFLWSQLEGLGYREIAERLRVSERTVKRYMAQAYEHCLLVEL
;
A
#
# COMPACT_ATOMS: atom_id res chain seq x y z
N MET A 1 22.34 -46.24 9.34
CA MET A 1 23.36 -45.34 8.75
C MET A 1 23.20 -45.45 7.24
N ASN A 2 22.54 -44.57 6.50
CA ASN A 2 22.17 -43.16 6.70
C ASN A 2 20.71 -42.93 6.30
N ASP A 3 19.98 -42.22 7.16
CA ASP A 3 18.79 -41.46 6.80
C ASP A 3 19.22 -40.30 5.90
N ALA A 4 18.77 -40.30 4.64
CA ALA A 4 18.78 -39.12 3.80
C ALA A 4 17.34 -38.60 3.72
N VAL A 5 16.97 -37.78 4.70
CA VAL A 5 15.75 -36.97 4.66
C VAL A 5 15.87 -36.03 3.46
N LEU A 6 15.15 -36.32 2.39
CA LEU A 6 15.01 -35.41 1.25
C LEU A 6 14.26 -34.16 1.76
N PRO A 7 14.71 -32.94 1.40
CA PRO A 7 14.00 -31.73 1.80
C PRO A 7 12.59 -31.78 1.20
N THR A 8 11.58 -31.64 2.05
CA THR A 8 10.17 -31.61 1.68
C THR A 8 9.98 -30.53 0.61
N GLU A 9 9.71 -30.92 -0.64
CA GLU A 9 9.32 -29.96 -1.67
C GLU A 9 8.00 -29.31 -1.23
N HIS A 10 8.06 -28.09 -0.72
CA HIS A 10 6.86 -27.30 -0.45
C HIS A 10 6.24 -26.89 -1.78
N THR A 11 5.37 -27.75 -2.31
CA THR A 11 4.42 -27.35 -3.35
C THR A 11 3.44 -26.34 -2.76
N PHE A 12 2.95 -25.43 -3.60
CA PHE A 12 2.00 -24.40 -3.17
C PHE A 12 0.75 -25.00 -2.49
N ASP A 13 0.27 -26.15 -2.96
CA ASP A 13 -0.88 -26.84 -2.37
C ASP A 13 -0.63 -27.24 -0.91
N ASN A 14 0.55 -27.81 -0.60
CA ASN A 14 0.93 -28.17 0.76
C ASN A 14 1.00 -26.92 1.65
N LEU A 15 1.70 -25.88 1.19
CA LEU A 15 1.80 -24.59 1.90
C LEU A 15 0.41 -24.01 2.22
N TYR A 16 -0.50 -24.05 1.25
CA TYR A 16 -1.85 -23.53 1.39
C TYR A 16 -2.66 -24.33 2.40
N ARG A 17 -2.73 -25.66 2.24
CA ARG A 17 -3.50 -26.55 3.12
C ARG A 17 -3.03 -26.48 4.57
N GLU A 18 -1.71 -26.44 4.79
CA GLU A 18 -1.12 -26.46 6.13
C GLU A 18 -1.23 -25.13 6.87
N HIS A 19 -1.29 -23.99 6.17
CA HIS A 19 -1.15 -22.68 6.81
C HIS A 19 -2.35 -21.74 6.63
N ARG A 20 -3.29 -22.04 5.74
CA ARG A 20 -4.47 -21.19 5.52
C ARG A 20 -5.26 -20.94 6.80
N SER A 21 -5.69 -22.00 7.49
CA SER A 21 -6.55 -21.90 8.68
C SER A 21 -5.87 -21.12 9.82
N TRP A 22 -4.56 -21.33 9.99
CA TRP A 22 -3.74 -20.61 10.94
C TRP A 22 -3.62 -19.12 10.60
N LEU A 23 -3.32 -18.80 9.34
CA LEU A 23 -3.18 -17.41 8.89
C LEU A 23 -4.51 -16.66 8.99
N GLU A 24 -5.61 -17.28 8.54
CA GLU A 24 -6.96 -16.73 8.62
C GLU A 24 -7.36 -16.47 10.08
N SER A 25 -7.04 -17.39 10.99
CA SER A 25 -7.27 -17.20 12.44
C SER A 25 -6.46 -16.03 13.01
N TRP A 26 -5.21 -15.89 12.57
CA TRP A 26 -4.35 -14.76 12.97
C TRP A 26 -4.88 -13.42 12.45
N LEU A 27 -5.36 -13.39 11.20
CA LEU A 27 -5.97 -12.22 10.56
C LEU A 27 -7.30 -11.83 11.21
N ARG A 28 -8.16 -12.82 11.49
CA ARG A 28 -9.46 -12.60 12.14
C ARG A 28 -9.34 -11.91 13.50
N ARG A 29 -8.33 -12.28 14.30
CA ARG A 29 -8.07 -11.61 15.59
C ARG A 29 -7.70 -10.12 15.45
N ARG A 30 -7.22 -9.71 14.27
CA ARG A 30 -6.79 -8.33 14.00
C ARG A 30 -7.84 -7.51 13.26
N LEU A 31 -8.55 -8.14 12.34
CA LEU A 31 -9.60 -7.50 11.53
C LEU A 31 -10.94 -7.44 12.27
N GLY A 32 -11.22 -8.38 13.18
CA GLY A 32 -12.50 -8.48 13.88
C GLY A 32 -13.65 -8.97 13.00
N ASN A 33 -13.41 -9.22 11.72
CA ASN A 33 -14.37 -9.72 10.73
C ASN A 33 -13.83 -11.00 10.08
N ALA A 34 -14.68 -12.02 9.95
CA ALA A 34 -14.30 -13.32 9.39
C ALA A 34 -14.16 -13.30 7.86
N TRP A 35 -15.00 -12.53 7.16
CA TRP A 35 -14.98 -12.38 5.71
C TRP A 35 -13.73 -11.61 5.28
N ASP A 36 -13.46 -10.45 5.89
CA ASP A 36 -12.24 -9.67 5.62
C ASP A 36 -10.98 -10.52 5.86
N ALA A 37 -10.99 -11.39 6.87
CA ALA A 37 -9.87 -12.27 7.18
C ALA A 37 -9.68 -13.39 6.15
N ALA A 38 -10.76 -13.95 5.62
CA ALA A 38 -10.71 -14.94 4.55
C ALA A 38 -10.17 -14.34 3.25
N ASP A 39 -10.64 -13.16 2.87
CA ASP A 39 -10.20 -12.44 1.68
C ASP A 39 -8.71 -12.07 1.78
N LEU A 40 -8.29 -11.49 2.91
CA LEU A 40 -6.89 -11.07 3.08
C LEU A 40 -5.94 -12.28 3.19
N SER A 41 -6.43 -13.42 3.69
CA SER A 41 -5.72 -14.70 3.66
C SER A 41 -5.52 -15.16 2.21
N GLN A 42 -6.59 -15.15 1.41
CA GLN A 42 -6.53 -15.49 -0.02
C GLN A 42 -5.55 -14.59 -0.79
N ASP A 43 -5.63 -13.27 -0.61
CA ASP A 43 -4.70 -12.31 -1.21
C ASP A 43 -3.25 -12.58 -0.83
N THR A 44 -3.01 -13.00 0.42
CA THR A 44 -1.68 -13.37 0.88
C THR A 44 -1.13 -14.55 0.06
N PHE A 45 -1.93 -15.61 -0.11
CA PHE A 45 -1.50 -16.77 -0.90
C PHE A 45 -1.38 -16.47 -2.39
N LEU A 46 -2.26 -15.64 -2.97
CA LEU A 46 -2.13 -15.20 -4.37
C LEU A 46 -0.83 -14.43 -4.61
N ARG A 47 -0.44 -13.55 -3.68
CA ARG A 47 0.86 -12.86 -3.75
C ARG A 47 2.04 -13.79 -3.63
N VAL A 48 1.95 -14.80 -2.77
CA VAL A 48 3.00 -15.83 -2.64
C VAL A 48 3.10 -16.65 -3.92
N LEU A 49 1.98 -17.05 -4.51
CA LEU A 49 1.94 -17.79 -5.78
C LEU A 49 2.56 -17.00 -6.93
N GLY A 50 2.30 -15.70 -7.01
CA GLY A 50 2.88 -14.80 -8.01
C GLY A 50 4.30 -14.32 -7.69
N SER A 51 4.88 -14.72 -6.55
CA SER A 51 6.23 -14.29 -6.18
C SER A 51 7.29 -15.12 -6.87
N ALA A 52 8.41 -14.50 -7.26
CA ALA A 52 9.55 -15.19 -7.86
C ALA A 52 10.35 -16.06 -6.85
N GLN A 53 9.90 -16.15 -5.59
CA GLN A 53 10.61 -16.86 -4.54
C GLN A 53 10.37 -18.38 -4.67
N PRO A 54 11.44 -19.21 -4.73
CA PRO A 54 11.28 -20.66 -4.77
C PRO A 54 10.65 -21.16 -3.47
N LEU A 55 9.41 -21.64 -3.53
CA LEU A 55 8.68 -22.11 -2.35
C LEU A 55 9.37 -23.30 -1.68
N ALA A 56 10.01 -24.17 -2.48
CA ALA A 56 10.79 -25.31 -2.00
C ALA A 56 11.99 -24.92 -1.10
N GLN A 57 12.41 -23.65 -1.10
CA GLN A 57 13.54 -23.17 -0.30
C GLN A 57 13.11 -22.38 0.95
N LEU A 58 11.79 -22.27 1.22
CA LEU A 58 11.26 -21.57 2.39
C LEU A 58 11.56 -22.35 3.68
N GLN A 59 12.55 -21.88 4.45
CA GLN A 59 12.87 -22.43 5.77
C GLN A 59 11.80 -22.08 6.83
N GLU A 60 11.20 -20.90 6.71
CA GLU A 60 10.18 -20.40 7.66
C GLU A 60 8.88 -19.95 6.95
N PRO A 61 8.04 -20.89 6.50
CA PRO A 61 6.84 -20.57 5.72
C PRO A 61 5.88 -19.63 6.47
N ARG A 62 5.68 -19.83 7.78
CA ARG A 62 4.82 -19.00 8.61
C ARG A 62 5.33 -17.57 8.75
N ALA A 63 6.64 -17.37 8.93
CA ALA A 63 7.24 -16.04 9.05
C ALA A 63 7.10 -15.26 7.74
N TYR A 64 7.30 -15.95 6.61
CA TYR A 64 7.10 -15.38 5.29
C TYR A 64 5.63 -14.96 5.05
N LEU A 65 4.68 -15.88 5.29
CA LEU A 65 3.25 -15.58 5.18
C LEU A 65 2.81 -14.41 6.07
N LEU A 66 3.33 -14.32 7.30
CA LEU A 66 3.06 -13.19 8.18
C LEU A 66 3.64 -11.88 7.65
N THR A 67 4.78 -11.92 6.97
CA THR A 67 5.39 -10.71 6.40
C THR A 67 4.51 -10.15 5.28
N VAL A 68 4.05 -11.02 4.38
CA VAL A 68 3.13 -10.65 3.29
C VAL A 68 1.78 -10.22 3.87
N GLY A 69 1.20 -11.01 4.76
CA GLY A 69 -0.09 -10.74 5.39
C GLY A 69 -0.10 -9.46 6.23
N LYS A 70 0.98 -9.13 6.95
CA LYS A 70 1.11 -7.86 7.68
C LYS A 70 1.07 -6.66 6.74
N ARG A 71 1.80 -6.73 5.61
CA ARG A 71 1.80 -5.64 4.61
C ARG A 71 0.41 -5.43 4.04
N LEU A 72 -0.28 -6.52 3.69
CA LEU A 72 -1.67 -6.46 3.23
C LEU A 72 -2.62 -5.88 4.29
N LEU A 73 -2.46 -6.29 5.55
CA LEU A 73 -3.28 -5.81 6.66
C LEU A 73 -3.09 -4.30 6.90
N ILE A 74 -1.86 -3.80 6.83
CA ILE A 74 -1.57 -2.36 6.92
C ILE A 74 -2.29 -1.61 5.79
N ASN A 75 -2.15 -2.10 4.55
CA ASN A 75 -2.82 -1.50 3.39
C ASN A 75 -4.35 -1.52 3.53
N PHE A 76 -4.91 -2.61 4.05
CA PHE A 76 -6.35 -2.73 4.32
C PHE A 76 -6.82 -1.64 5.30
N HIS A 77 -6.13 -1.47 6.44
CA HIS A 77 -6.50 -0.44 7.41
C HIS A 77 -6.32 0.98 6.87
N GLN A 78 -5.28 1.23 6.07
CA GLN A 78 -5.09 2.53 5.42
C GLN A 78 -6.25 2.85 4.47
N ARG A 79 -6.63 1.90 3.60
CA ARG A 79 -7.77 2.05 2.69
C ARG A 79 -9.08 2.30 3.45
N ARG A 80 -9.36 1.49 4.48
CA ARG A 80 -10.56 1.63 5.31
C ARG A 80 -10.60 2.96 6.07
N SER A 81 -9.46 3.43 6.55
CA SER A 81 -9.36 4.73 7.23
C SER A 81 -9.66 5.88 6.26
N LEU A 82 -9.17 5.80 5.01
CA LEU A 82 -9.42 6.80 3.98
C LEU A 82 -10.90 6.82 3.57
N GLU A 83 -11.48 5.63 3.35
CA GLU A 83 -12.91 5.49 3.04
C GLU A 83 -13.77 6.08 4.15
N GLN A 84 -13.48 5.75 5.41
CA GLN A 84 -14.24 6.29 6.54
C GLN A 84 -14.10 7.81 6.65
N ALA A 85 -12.89 8.35 6.44
CA ALA A 85 -12.68 9.80 6.45
C ALA A 85 -13.50 10.49 5.35
N TYR A 86 -13.57 9.89 4.15
CA TYR A 86 -14.40 10.38 3.05
C TYR A 86 -15.89 10.33 3.38
N LEU A 87 -16.38 9.21 3.92
CA LEU A 87 -17.79 9.08 4.34
C LEU A 87 -18.15 10.10 5.43
N ASN A 88 -17.25 10.33 6.39
CA ASN A 88 -17.44 11.34 7.42
C ASN A 88 -17.50 12.77 6.83
N ALA A 89 -16.66 13.07 5.84
CA ALA A 89 -16.69 14.37 5.15
C ALA A 89 -17.96 14.54 4.30
N LEU A 90 -18.47 13.48 3.68
CA LEU A 90 -19.75 13.51 2.99
C LEU A 90 -20.92 13.74 3.95
N ALA A 91 -20.89 13.12 5.13
CA ALA A 91 -21.96 13.25 6.12
C ALA A 91 -22.10 14.69 6.68
N THR A 92 -21.06 15.51 6.57
CA THR A 92 -21.09 16.92 6.99
C THR A 92 -21.42 17.90 5.87
N LEU A 93 -21.49 17.44 4.61
CA LEU A 93 -21.86 18.28 3.47
C LEU A 93 -23.38 18.44 3.38
N PRO A 94 -23.89 19.66 3.11
CA PRO A 94 -25.28 19.84 2.71
C PRO A 94 -25.61 19.01 1.48
N GLU A 95 -26.81 18.44 1.40
CA GLU A 95 -27.23 17.55 0.31
C GLU A 95 -27.10 18.20 -1.08
N ALA A 96 -27.30 19.51 -1.17
CA ALA A 96 -27.10 20.31 -2.39
C ALA A 96 -25.64 20.41 -2.87
N CYS A 97 -24.67 20.03 -2.05
CA CYS A 97 -23.24 20.07 -2.35
C CYS A 97 -22.64 18.67 -2.57
N VAL A 98 -23.45 17.60 -2.56
CA VAL A 98 -22.97 16.25 -2.84
C VAL A 98 -22.64 16.14 -4.33
N PRO A 99 -21.40 15.76 -4.69
CA PRO A 99 -21.00 15.70 -6.09
C PRO A 99 -21.74 14.59 -6.84
N SER A 100 -22.17 14.88 -8.07
CA SER A 100 -22.78 13.89 -8.95
C SER A 100 -21.81 12.72 -9.24
N PRO A 101 -22.30 11.54 -9.65
CA PRO A 101 -21.42 10.44 -10.08
C PRO A 101 -20.38 10.86 -11.13
N GLU A 102 -20.78 11.70 -12.08
CA GLU A 102 -19.91 12.21 -13.15
C GLU A 102 -18.84 13.14 -12.59
N GLN A 103 -19.21 14.06 -11.69
CA GLN A 103 -18.25 14.94 -11.03
C GLN A 103 -17.23 14.15 -10.19
N ARG A 104 -17.70 13.12 -9.47
CA ARG A 104 -16.82 12.21 -8.73
C ARG A 104 -15.86 11.48 -9.66
N TRP A 105 -16.35 11.02 -10.81
CA TRP A 105 -15.52 10.33 -11.81
C TRP A 105 -14.42 11.25 -12.36
N ILE A 106 -14.74 12.50 -12.69
CA ILE A 106 -13.76 13.49 -13.17
C ILE A 106 -12.67 13.71 -12.11
N VAL A 107 -13.03 13.85 -10.84
CA VAL A 107 -12.07 14.00 -9.75
C VAL A 107 -11.17 12.77 -9.62
N LEU A 108 -11.74 11.56 -9.69
CA LEU A 108 -10.97 10.32 -9.63
C LEU A 108 -10.00 10.18 -10.81
N GLN A 109 -10.44 10.51 -12.03
CA GLN A 109 -9.55 10.52 -13.19
C GLN A 109 -8.40 11.51 -13.03
N ALA A 110 -8.67 12.72 -12.53
CA ALA A 110 -7.63 13.71 -12.29
C ALA A 110 -6.62 13.25 -11.22
N LEU A 111 -7.10 12.62 -10.15
CA LEU A 111 -6.24 12.05 -9.11
C LEU A 111 -5.39 10.89 -9.63
N GLN A 112 -5.96 10.05 -10.50
CA GLN A 112 -5.23 8.96 -11.12
C GLN A 112 -4.13 9.47 -12.06
N ALA A 113 -4.44 10.44 -12.92
CA ALA A 113 -3.44 11.09 -13.77
C ALA A 113 -2.32 11.76 -12.94
N LEU A 114 -2.64 12.34 -11.79
CA LEU A 114 -1.63 12.89 -10.89
C LEU A 114 -0.75 11.82 -10.24
N ASP A 115 -1.33 10.68 -9.83
CA ASP A 115 -0.53 9.58 -9.26
C ASP A 115 0.39 8.97 -10.32
N GLU A 116 -0.09 8.82 -11.57
CA GLU A 116 0.71 8.38 -12.72
C GLU A 116 1.84 9.38 -13.05
N LEU A 117 1.53 10.69 -13.06
CA LEU A 117 2.53 11.75 -13.29
C LEU A 117 3.63 11.80 -12.22
N LEU A 118 3.30 11.39 -10.99
CA LEU A 118 4.23 11.37 -9.87
C LEU A 118 4.84 9.98 -9.63
N ASP A 119 4.52 9.00 -10.48
CA ASP A 119 5.02 7.64 -10.33
C ASP A 119 6.52 7.57 -10.64
N GLY A 120 7.26 6.77 -9.88
CA GLY A 120 8.72 6.71 -9.98
C GLY A 120 9.48 7.82 -9.25
N LEU A 121 8.81 8.86 -8.72
CA LEU A 121 9.46 9.78 -7.79
C LEU A 121 9.82 9.10 -6.45
N PRO A 122 11.02 9.33 -5.90
CA PRO A 122 11.34 8.85 -4.56
C PRO A 122 10.36 9.43 -3.53
N HIS A 123 9.91 8.59 -2.59
CA HIS A 123 8.93 8.97 -1.56
C HIS A 123 9.21 10.31 -0.85
N PRO A 124 10.44 10.66 -0.40
CA PRO A 124 10.68 11.96 0.23
C PRO A 124 10.52 13.14 -0.74
N VAL A 125 10.77 12.95 -2.04
CA VAL A 125 10.62 13.96 -3.09
C VAL A 125 9.14 14.21 -3.36
N ARG A 126 8.38 13.14 -3.65
CA ARG A 126 6.93 13.19 -3.85
C ARG A 126 6.22 13.85 -2.66
N ARG A 127 6.60 13.50 -1.43
CA ARG A 127 5.99 14.06 -0.21
C ARG A 127 6.30 15.55 -0.03
N ALA A 128 7.54 15.98 -0.29
CA ALA A 128 7.90 17.41 -0.26
C ALA A 128 7.09 18.22 -1.28
N PHE A 129 6.95 17.68 -2.50
CA PHE A 129 6.20 18.31 -3.58
C PHE A 129 4.71 18.46 -3.21
N LEU A 130 4.06 17.39 -2.75
CA LEU A 130 2.65 17.43 -2.35
C LEU A 130 2.39 18.38 -1.18
N TRP A 131 3.27 18.44 -0.17
CA TRP A 131 3.13 19.40 0.93
C TRP A 131 3.25 20.86 0.47
N SER A 132 4.12 21.14 -0.50
CA SER A 132 4.22 22.47 -1.06
C SER A 132 3.02 22.83 -1.93
N GLN A 133 2.55 21.91 -2.79
CA GLN A 133 1.54 22.22 -3.81
C GLN A 133 0.09 22.07 -3.32
N LEU A 134 -0.18 21.13 -2.41
CA LEU A 134 -1.54 20.85 -1.91
C LEU A 134 -1.79 21.45 -0.53
N GLU A 135 -0.82 21.31 0.39
CA GLU A 135 -0.96 21.82 1.77
C GLU A 135 -0.41 23.26 1.92
N GLY A 136 0.29 23.80 0.91
CA GLY A 136 0.81 25.17 0.92
C GLY A 136 1.98 25.42 1.86
N LEU A 137 2.67 24.37 2.36
CA LEU A 137 3.76 24.52 3.32
C LEU A 137 4.98 25.22 2.68
N GLY A 138 5.65 26.05 3.50
CA GLY A 138 6.93 26.65 3.15
C GLY A 138 8.08 25.64 3.19
N TYR A 139 9.16 25.91 2.47
CA TYR A 139 10.31 24.99 2.39
C TYR A 139 10.98 24.73 3.74
N ARG A 140 10.96 25.71 4.65
CA ARG A 140 11.45 25.56 6.02
C ARG A 140 10.65 24.53 6.81
N GLU A 141 9.32 24.62 6.77
CA GLU A 141 8.43 23.70 7.48
C GLU A 141 8.56 22.28 6.94
N ILE A 142 8.68 22.14 5.61
CA ILE A 142 8.94 20.87 4.95
C ILE A 142 10.30 20.30 5.38
N ALA A 143 11.34 21.13 5.46
CA ALA A 143 12.67 20.73 5.89
C ALA A 143 12.67 20.19 7.32
N GLU A 144 11.99 20.88 8.23
CA GLU A 144 11.80 20.46 9.63
C GLU A 144 11.04 19.11 9.70
N ARG A 145 9.94 18.97 8.95
CA ARG A 145 9.10 17.76 8.93
C ARG A 145 9.82 16.54 8.34
N LEU A 146 10.68 16.76 7.34
CA LEU A 146 11.51 15.72 6.72
C LEU A 146 12.84 15.48 7.45
N ARG A 147 13.22 16.34 8.40
CA ARG A 147 14.52 16.36 9.08
C ARG A 147 15.70 16.47 8.09
N VAL A 148 15.58 17.39 7.13
CA VAL A 148 16.60 17.70 6.12
C VAL A 148 16.85 19.21 6.07
N SER A 149 17.83 19.65 5.28
CA SER A 149 18.06 21.10 5.06
C SER A 149 17.07 21.69 4.05
N GLU A 150 16.79 22.99 4.13
CA GLU A 150 16.01 23.70 3.10
C GLU A 150 16.63 23.56 1.70
N ARG A 151 17.96 23.47 1.61
CA ARG A 151 18.67 23.21 0.34
C ARG A 151 18.27 21.85 -0.25
N THR A 152 18.10 20.84 0.60
CA THR A 152 17.62 19.51 0.19
C THR A 152 16.19 19.58 -0.32
N VAL A 153 15.31 20.34 0.34
CA VAL A 153 13.93 20.55 -0.10
C VAL A 153 13.89 21.23 -1.47
N LYS A 154 14.68 22.28 -1.69
CA LYS A 154 14.79 22.94 -3.01
C LYS A 154 15.20 21.95 -4.11
N ARG A 155 16.17 21.07 -3.81
CA ARG A 155 16.58 20.00 -4.74
C ARG A 155 15.45 19.00 -5.01
N TYR A 156 14.69 18.61 -3.98
CA TYR A 156 13.52 17.75 -4.16
C TYR A 156 12.47 18.41 -5.04
N MET A 157 12.20 19.71 -4.86
CA MET A 157 11.25 20.44 -5.72
C MET A 157 11.72 20.46 -7.18
N ALA A 158 13.00 20.78 -7.42
CA ALA A 158 13.56 20.76 -8.78
C ALA A 158 13.41 19.38 -9.43
N GLN A 159 13.74 18.30 -8.71
CA GLN A 159 13.57 16.93 -9.19
C GLN A 159 12.11 16.58 -9.49
N ALA A 160 11.16 17.03 -8.66
CA ALA A 160 9.75 16.79 -8.88
C ALA A 160 9.22 17.53 -10.12
N TYR A 161 9.60 18.81 -10.31
CA TYR A 161 9.22 19.56 -11.50
C TYR A 161 9.84 18.99 -12.77
N GLU A 162 11.12 18.64 -12.75
CA GLU A 162 11.79 17.98 -13.87
C GLU A 162 11.08 16.68 -14.25
N HIS A 163 10.76 15.85 -13.26
CA HIS A 163 10.02 14.62 -13.49
C HIS A 163 8.65 14.89 -14.14
N CYS A 164 7.86 15.83 -13.61
CA CYS A 164 6.55 16.16 -14.17
C CYS A 164 6.64 16.74 -15.60
N LEU A 165 7.74 17.37 -15.98
CA LEU A 165 7.95 17.92 -17.32
C LEU A 165 8.41 16.86 -18.33
N LEU A 166 9.05 15.79 -17.88
CA LEU A 166 9.63 14.74 -18.73
C LEU A 166 8.69 13.54 -18.93
N VAL A 167 7.65 13.40 -18.12
CA VAL A 167 6.60 12.40 -18.34
C VAL A 167 5.77 12.82 -19.55
N GLU A 168 5.89 12.08 -20.65
CA GLU A 168 4.97 12.20 -21.79
C GLU A 168 3.63 11.57 -21.39
N LEU A 169 2.55 12.36 -21.43
CA LEU A 169 1.16 11.95 -21.18
C LEU A 169 0.54 11.28 -22.40
#